data_AF-A0A3G8H617-F1
#
_entry.id   AF-A0A3G8H617-F1
#
_cell.length_a   1.000
_cell.length_b   1.000
_cell.length_c   1.000
_cell.angle_alpha   90.00
_cell.angle_beta   90.00
_cell.angle_gamma   90.00
#
_symmetry.space_group_name_H-M   'P 1'
#
loop_
_entity.id
_entity.type
_entity.pdbx_description
1 polymer ?
#
loop_
_entity_poly.entity_id
_entity_poly.type
_entity_poly.pdbx_seq_one_letter_code
_entity_poly.pdbx_strand_id
1 'polypeptide(L)'
;MDPISFEFVTVEEARKVLDDGPPAMPAVDWSELRQPDNPVNLSLTPTALRWLAQLPREVRPLELFYAYPRIGNQLGALGNAAAVSAFLAGLLIDDRGGRQGFPGGIAGELTRLQDFLLQLLQPGGGADLPAA
;
A
#
# COMPACT_ATOMS: atom_id res chain seq x y z
N MET A 1 15.19 3.69 18.38
CA MET A 1 14.87 4.81 17.47
C MET A 1 15.83 5.91 17.86
N ASP A 2 16.84 6.16 17.05
CA ASP A 2 17.85 7.17 17.37
C ASP A 2 17.22 8.57 17.28
N PRO A 3 17.53 9.47 18.22
CA PRO A 3 16.96 10.80 18.24
C PRO A 3 17.51 11.63 17.07
N ILE A 4 16.64 12.38 16.40
CA ILE A 4 17.03 13.33 15.36
C ILE A 4 17.76 14.49 16.05
N SER A 5 19.02 14.72 15.66
CA SER A 5 19.85 15.82 16.15
C SER A 5 19.63 17.07 15.31
N PHE A 6 19.51 18.22 15.96
CA PHE A 6 19.41 19.52 15.31
C PHE A 6 20.60 20.39 15.71
N GLU A 7 21.17 21.11 14.76
CA GLU A 7 22.24 22.08 14.98
C GLU A 7 21.71 23.49 14.71
N PHE A 8 22.05 24.44 15.59
CA PHE A 8 21.67 25.83 15.41
C PHE A 8 22.61 26.50 14.41
N VAL A 9 22.05 26.95 13.28
CA VAL A 9 22.75 27.73 12.24
C VAL A 9 22.38 29.20 12.35
N THR A 10 23.33 30.06 12.01
CA THR A 10 23.11 31.51 11.96
C THR A 10 22.34 31.95 10.72
N VAL A 11 21.77 33.15 10.75
CA VAL A 11 21.02 33.72 9.61
C VAL A 11 21.93 33.95 8.39
N GLU A 12 23.20 34.30 8.62
CA GLU A 12 24.17 34.45 7.52
C GLU A 12 24.53 33.11 6.88
N GLU A 13 24.70 32.05 7.68
CA GLU A 13 24.92 30.70 7.16
C GLU A 13 23.70 30.18 6.40
N ALA A 14 22.49 30.38 6.93
CA ALA A 14 21.26 30.00 6.25
C ALA A 14 21.08 30.74 4.91
N ARG A 15 21.43 32.04 4.87
CA ARG A 15 21.40 32.84 3.63
C ARG A 15 22.45 32.37 2.63
N LYS A 16 23.65 32.03 3.10
CA LYS A 16 24.71 31.51 2.24
C LYS A 16 24.30 30.18 1.57
N VAL A 17 23.65 29.28 2.30
CA VAL A 17 23.12 28.02 1.73
C VAL A 17 22.02 28.28 0.69
N LEU A 18 21.23 29.33 0.86
CA LEU A 18 20.23 29.73 -0.14
C LEU A 18 20.88 30.26 -1.43
N ASP A 19 21.96 31.04 -1.30
CA ASP A 19 22.68 31.66 -2.41
C ASP A 19 23.57 30.67 -3.18
N ASP A 20 24.33 29.84 -2.46
CA ASP A 20 25.23 28.82 -3.03
C ASP A 20 24.48 27.53 -3.45
N GLY A 21 23.21 27.40 -3.03
CA GLY A 21 22.42 26.19 -3.12
C GLY A 21 22.79 25.17 -2.03
N PRO A 22 21.85 24.28 -1.63
CA PRO A 22 22.18 23.22 -0.70
C PRO A 22 23.30 22.36 -1.28
N PRO A 23 24.27 21.91 -0.46
CA PRO A 23 25.23 20.90 -0.92
C PRO A 23 24.43 19.73 -1.46
N ALA A 24 24.77 19.27 -2.68
CA ALA A 24 24.11 18.12 -3.27
C ALA A 24 24.23 16.95 -2.29
N MET A 25 23.13 16.62 -1.60
CA MET A 25 23.12 15.42 -0.79
C MET A 25 23.45 14.26 -1.73
N PRO A 26 24.44 13.41 -1.41
CA PRO A 26 24.67 12.23 -2.22
C PRO A 26 23.34 11.51 -2.33
N ALA A 27 22.96 11.12 -3.55
CA ALA A 27 21.75 10.37 -3.78
C ALA A 27 21.83 9.12 -2.90
N VAL A 28 21.10 9.13 -1.78
CA VAL A 28 21.06 7.99 -0.88
C VAL A 28 20.41 6.88 -1.68
N ASP A 29 21.17 5.81 -1.91
CA ASP A 29 20.63 4.65 -2.58
C ASP A 29 19.70 3.90 -1.62
N TRP A 30 18.42 4.28 -1.63
CA TRP A 30 17.37 3.62 -0.87
C TRP A 30 17.12 2.17 -1.31
N SER A 31 17.80 1.68 -2.36
CA SER A 31 17.67 0.30 -2.84
C SER A 31 18.03 -0.73 -1.79
N GLU A 32 19.00 -0.44 -0.93
CA GLU A 32 19.45 -1.38 0.11
C GLU A 32 18.46 -1.50 1.28
N LEU A 33 17.61 -0.48 1.48
CA LEU A 33 16.50 -0.52 2.45
C LEU A 33 15.22 -1.13 1.86
N ARG A 34 15.17 -1.34 0.54
CA ARG A 34 14.06 -2.07 -0.06
C ARG A 34 14.17 -3.53 0.33
N GLN A 35 13.06 -4.06 0.83
CA GLN A 35 12.95 -5.48 1.13
C GLN A 35 13.37 -6.28 -0.12
N PRO A 36 14.35 -7.19 -0.03
CA PRO A 36 14.87 -7.90 -1.18
C PRO A 36 13.74 -8.68 -1.87
N ASP A 37 13.88 -8.89 -3.18
CA ASP A 37 12.97 -9.70 -3.98
C ASP A 37 12.96 -11.14 -3.48
N ASN A 38 12.17 -11.38 -2.45
CA ASN A 38 11.99 -12.69 -1.86
C ASN A 38 11.15 -13.53 -2.83
N PRO A 39 11.57 -14.75 -3.23
CA PRO A 39 10.79 -15.64 -4.08
C PRO A 39 9.40 -15.97 -3.52
N VAL A 40 9.19 -15.83 -2.20
CA VAL A 40 7.87 -15.91 -1.54
C VAL A 40 6.89 -14.85 -2.07
N ASN A 41 7.37 -13.73 -2.60
CA ASN A 41 6.56 -12.67 -3.20
C ASN A 41 6.12 -12.95 -4.65
N LEU A 42 6.63 -14.05 -5.25
CA LEU A 42 6.27 -14.46 -6.62
C LEU A 42 5.06 -15.41 -6.66
N SER A 43 4.62 -15.92 -5.51
CA SER A 43 3.50 -16.86 -5.40
C SER A 43 2.52 -16.45 -4.32
N LEU A 44 1.24 -16.78 -4.54
CA LEU A 44 0.21 -16.58 -3.53
C LEU A 44 0.36 -17.58 -2.38
N THR A 45 0.23 -17.10 -1.16
CA THR A 45 0.20 -17.91 0.05
C THR A 45 -1.15 -18.62 0.20
N PRO A 46 -1.19 -19.77 0.92
CA PRO A 46 -2.46 -20.44 1.22
C PRO A 46 -3.46 -19.53 1.95
N THR A 47 -2.98 -18.63 2.82
CA THR A 47 -3.81 -17.64 3.52
C THR A 47 -4.47 -16.67 2.53
N ALA A 48 -3.71 -16.16 1.55
CA ALA A 48 -4.25 -15.27 0.52
C ALA A 48 -5.29 -15.97 -0.36
N LEU A 49 -5.04 -17.22 -0.76
CA LEU A 49 -5.99 -18.01 -1.55
C LEU A 49 -7.30 -18.25 -0.79
N ARG A 50 -7.22 -18.60 0.50
CA ARG A 50 -8.41 -18.78 1.34
C ARG A 50 -9.19 -17.49 1.52
N TRP A 51 -8.51 -16.36 1.68
CA TRP A 51 -9.16 -15.07 1.78
C TRP A 51 -9.86 -14.68 0.47
N LEU A 52 -9.18 -14.84 -0.67
CA LEU A 52 -9.74 -14.60 -2.00
C LEU A 52 -11.00 -15.46 -2.25
N ALA A 53 -10.99 -16.71 -1.79
CA ALA A 53 -12.13 -17.62 -1.93
C ALA A 53 -13.38 -17.20 -1.12
N GLN A 54 -13.19 -16.46 -0.01
CA GLN A 54 -14.28 -15.96 0.83
C GLN A 54 -14.99 -14.74 0.22
N LEU A 55 -14.34 -14.04 -0.71
CA LEU A 55 -14.96 -12.90 -1.38
C LEU A 55 -16.03 -13.35 -2.39
N PRO A 56 -17.13 -12.57 -2.56
CA PRO A 56 -18.06 -12.73 -3.67
C PRO A 56 -17.34 -12.70 -5.02
N ARG A 57 -17.83 -13.45 -6.01
CA ARG A 57 -17.13 -13.63 -7.29
C ARG A 57 -16.92 -12.31 -8.03
N GLU A 58 -17.85 -11.38 -7.86
CA GLU A 58 -17.95 -10.10 -8.55
C GLU A 58 -16.89 -9.10 -8.06
N VAL A 59 -16.37 -9.28 -6.84
CA VAL A 59 -15.42 -8.37 -6.18
C VAL A 59 -14.03 -8.95 -6.02
N ARG A 60 -13.79 -10.17 -6.51
CA ARG A 60 -12.48 -10.83 -6.45
C ARG A 60 -11.46 -10.10 -7.35
N PRO A 61 -10.33 -9.62 -6.81
CA PRO A 61 -9.30 -8.98 -7.60
C PRO A 61 -8.34 -10.03 -8.21
N LEU A 62 -8.79 -10.75 -9.24
CA LEU A 62 -8.06 -11.88 -9.81
C LEU A 62 -6.81 -11.43 -10.58
N GLU A 63 -6.93 -10.36 -11.37
CA GLU A 63 -5.82 -9.81 -12.15
C GLU A 63 -4.74 -9.25 -11.21
N LEU A 64 -5.14 -8.57 -10.13
CA LEU A 64 -4.22 -8.12 -9.08
C LEU A 64 -3.45 -9.28 -8.44
N PHE A 65 -4.16 -10.36 -8.06
CA PHE A 65 -3.55 -11.50 -7.38
C PHE A 65 -2.58 -12.27 -8.29
N TYR A 66 -2.82 -12.24 -9.60
CA TYR A 66 -1.93 -12.81 -10.61
C TYR A 66 -0.72 -11.90 -10.89
N ALA A 67 -0.94 -10.61 -11.16
CA ALA A 67 0.11 -9.67 -11.55
C ALA A 67 0.97 -9.20 -10.37
N TYR A 68 0.39 -9.12 -9.17
CA TYR A 68 1.04 -8.62 -7.96
C TYR A 68 0.80 -9.54 -6.74
N PRO A 69 1.36 -10.76 -6.72
CA PRO A 69 1.12 -11.73 -5.64
C PRO A 69 1.50 -11.20 -4.26
N ARG A 70 2.51 -10.32 -4.16
CA ARG A 70 2.88 -9.63 -2.91
C ARG A 70 1.73 -8.82 -2.32
N ILE A 71 1.00 -8.08 -3.16
CA ILE A 71 -0.16 -7.30 -2.72
C ILE A 71 -1.28 -8.25 -2.28
N GLY A 72 -1.57 -9.29 -3.07
CA GLY A 72 -2.56 -10.31 -2.71
C GLY A 72 -2.25 -10.99 -1.38
N ASN A 73 -0.98 -11.30 -1.13
CA ASN A 73 -0.51 -11.87 0.13
C ASN A 73 -0.71 -10.93 1.31
N GLN A 74 -0.44 -9.64 1.13
CA GLN A 74 -0.64 -8.64 2.16
C GLN A 74 -2.14 -8.47 2.49
N LEU A 75 -3.00 -8.44 1.48
CA LEU A 75 -4.47 -8.39 1.67
C LEU A 75 -4.96 -9.59 2.48
N GLY A 76 -4.53 -10.80 2.09
CA GLY A 76 -4.90 -12.03 2.80
C GLY A 76 -4.37 -12.10 4.24
N ALA A 77 -3.19 -11.56 4.49
CA ALA A 77 -2.59 -11.50 5.83
C ALA A 77 -3.31 -10.52 6.76
N LEU A 78 -3.82 -9.39 6.24
CA LEU A 78 -4.60 -8.43 7.03
C LEU A 78 -5.95 -9.04 7.45
N GLY A 79 -6.62 -9.75 6.54
CA GLY A 79 -7.78 -10.62 6.79
C GLY A 79 -9.09 -9.91 7.19
N ASN A 80 -9.03 -8.80 7.91
CA ASN A 80 -10.17 -8.04 8.39
C ASN A 80 -10.52 -6.87 7.47
N ALA A 81 -11.82 -6.61 7.30
CA ALA A 81 -12.31 -5.63 6.32
C ALA A 81 -11.79 -4.21 6.55
N ALA A 82 -11.67 -3.78 7.81
CA ALA A 82 -11.21 -2.44 8.16
C ALA A 82 -9.73 -2.22 7.76
N ALA A 83 -8.86 -3.17 8.11
CA ALA A 83 -7.43 -3.07 7.79
C ALA A 83 -7.18 -3.21 6.28
N VAL A 84 -7.93 -4.09 5.61
CA VAL A 84 -7.84 -4.23 4.14
C VAL A 84 -8.29 -2.92 3.46
N SER A 85 -9.41 -2.33 3.88
CA SER A 85 -9.90 -1.05 3.35
C SER A 85 -8.87 0.07 3.56
N ALA A 86 -8.28 0.18 4.76
CA ALA A 86 -7.25 1.18 5.03
C ALA A 86 -6.00 1.00 4.15
N PHE A 87 -5.60 -0.26 3.92
CA PHE A 87 -4.47 -0.57 3.04
C PHE A 87 -4.77 -0.24 1.58
N LEU A 88 -5.96 -0.56 1.08
CA LEU A 88 -6.41 -0.23 -0.27
C LEU A 88 -6.50 1.28 -0.50
N ALA A 89 -6.96 2.05 0.48
CA ALA A 89 -6.98 3.51 0.40
C ALA A 89 -5.56 4.07 0.16
N GLY A 90 -4.54 3.53 0.83
CA GLY A 90 -3.14 3.90 0.60
C GLY A 90 -2.55 3.42 -0.74
N LEU A 91 -3.19 2.45 -1.41
CA LEU A 91 -2.81 2.03 -2.76
C LEU A 91 -3.49 2.87 -3.85
N LEU A 92 -4.74 3.28 -3.61
CA LEU A 92 -5.55 4.06 -4.54
C LEU A 92 -5.24 5.56 -4.49
N ILE A 93 -4.89 6.08 -3.32
CA ILE A 93 -4.54 7.49 -3.10
C ILE A 93 -3.01 7.60 -3.09
N ASP A 94 -2.45 8.14 -4.17
CA ASP A 94 -1.01 8.43 -4.24
C ASP A 94 -0.69 9.72 -3.46
N ASP A 95 -0.34 9.57 -2.19
CA ASP A 95 0.07 10.69 -1.31
C ASP A 95 1.56 11.05 -1.48
N ARG A 96 2.32 10.29 -2.28
CA ARG A 96 3.79 10.40 -2.35
C ARG A 96 4.28 11.05 -3.64
N GLY A 97 3.47 10.99 -4.69
CA GLY A 97 3.82 11.49 -6.02
C GLY A 97 4.87 10.61 -6.71
N GLY A 98 4.81 10.56 -8.04
CA GLY A 98 5.83 9.90 -8.87
C GLY A 98 5.64 8.40 -9.10
N ARG A 99 4.45 7.83 -8.84
CA ARG A 99 4.11 6.44 -9.21
C ARG A 99 3.30 6.41 -10.51
N GLN A 100 3.49 5.37 -11.34
CA GLN A 100 2.76 5.21 -12.60
C GLN A 100 1.30 4.76 -12.42
N GLY A 101 0.87 4.46 -11.19
CA GLY A 101 -0.45 3.90 -10.90
C GLY A 101 -0.57 2.43 -11.30
N PHE A 102 -1.78 1.89 -11.17
CA PHE A 102 -2.12 0.54 -11.63
C PHE A 102 -2.72 0.58 -13.04
N PRO A 103 -2.56 -0.49 -13.85
CA PRO A 103 -3.34 -0.67 -15.07
C PRO A 103 -4.84 -0.54 -14.80
N GLY A 104 -5.61 -0.04 -15.77
CA GLY A 104 -7.04 0.26 -15.58
C GLY A 104 -7.89 -0.93 -15.11
N GLY A 105 -7.59 -2.15 -15.57
CA GLY A 105 -8.26 -3.38 -15.11
C GLY A 105 -8.09 -3.61 -13.61
N ILE A 106 -6.85 -3.51 -13.14
CA ILE A 106 -6.47 -3.69 -11.75
C ILE A 106 -6.98 -2.54 -10.87
N ALA A 107 -6.92 -1.29 -11.35
CA ALA A 107 -7.52 -0.15 -10.64
C ALA A 107 -9.03 -0.34 -10.45
N GLY A 108 -9.73 -0.88 -11.45
CA GLY A 108 -11.14 -1.23 -11.37
C GLY A 108 -11.43 -2.35 -10.37
N GLU A 109 -10.59 -3.40 -10.34
CA GLU A 109 -10.69 -4.46 -9.33
C GLU A 109 -10.51 -3.93 -7.91
N LEU A 110 -9.48 -3.10 -7.69
CA LEU A 110 -9.19 -2.48 -6.40
C LEU A 110 -10.34 -1.56 -5.94
N THR A 111 -10.93 -0.80 -6.85
CA THR A 111 -12.06 0.09 -6.56
C THR A 111 -13.30 -0.71 -6.16
N ARG A 112 -13.67 -1.75 -6.92
CA ARG A 112 -14.81 -2.63 -6.58
C ARG A 112 -14.65 -3.30 -5.22
N LEU A 113 -13.44 -3.78 -4.93
CA LEU A 113 -13.12 -4.37 -3.64
C LEU A 113 -13.24 -3.34 -2.51
N GLN A 114 -12.74 -2.12 -2.73
CA GLN A 114 -12.84 -1.03 -1.76
C GLN A 114 -14.30 -0.69 -1.44
N ASP A 115 -15.14 -0.54 -2.47
CA ASP A 115 -16.57 -0.24 -2.31
C ASP A 115 -17.29 -1.33 -1.50
N PHE A 116 -17.02 -2.61 -1.81
CA PHE A 116 -17.57 -3.75 -1.08
C PHE A 116 -17.18 -3.73 0.40
N LEU A 117 -15.91 -3.46 0.70
CA LEU A 117 -15.42 -3.40 2.09
C LEU A 117 -16.01 -2.22 2.85
N LEU A 118 -16.15 -1.06 2.20
CA LEU A 118 -16.78 0.11 2.82
C LEU A 118 -18.25 -0.14 3.15
N GLN A 119 -18.98 -0.84 2.29
CA GLN A 119 -20.36 -1.27 2.54
C GLN A 119 -20.44 -2.22 3.74
N LEU A 120 -19.53 -3.21 3.82
CA LEU A 120 -19.47 -4.16 4.93
C LEU A 120 -19.16 -3.48 6.28
N LEU A 121 -18.42 -2.38 6.26
CA LEU A 121 -18.04 -1.61 7.45
C LEU A 121 -19.12 -0.60 7.89
N GLN A 122 -20.15 -0.34 7.09
CA GLN A 122 -21.23 0.55 7.51
C GLN A 122 -22.05 -0.09 8.63
N PRO A 123 -22.25 0.57 9.78
CA PRO A 123 -23.15 0.08 10.81
C PRO A 123 -24.60 0.16 10.29
N GLY A 124 -25.12 -0.97 9.82
CA GLY A 124 -26.48 -1.10 9.27
C GLY A 124 -26.57 -1.57 7.80
N GLY A 125 -25.44 -1.80 7.12
CA GLY A 125 -25.42 -2.39 5.78
C GLY A 125 -25.60 -3.90 5.84
N GLY A 126 -26.84 -4.38 5.64
CA GLY A 126 -27.16 -5.80 5.60
C GLY A 126 -26.38 -6.55 4.52
N ALA A 127 -25.28 -7.17 4.90
CA ALA A 127 -24.74 -8.35 4.26
C ALA A 127 -24.27 -9.27 5.39
N ASP A 128 -25.21 -10.09 5.84
CA ASP A 128 -24.97 -11.23 6.70
C ASP A 128 -23.91 -12.11 6.00
N LEU A 129 -22.66 -12.01 6.44
CA LEU A 129 -21.67 -13.04 6.14
C LEU A 129 -22.03 -14.19 7.08
N PRO A 130 -22.47 -15.36 6.56
CA PRO A 130 -22.76 -16.48 7.44
C PRO A 130 -21.51 -16.79 8.24
N ALA A 131 -21.66 -16.73 9.55
CA ALA A 131 -20.67 -17.23 10.50
C ALA A 131 -20.36 -18.70 10.14
N ALA A 132 -19.07 -19.01 10.16
CA ALA A 132 -18.56 -20.37 10.03
C ALA A 132 -19.20 -21.34 11.02
#